data_AF-A0A015L053-F1
#
_entry.id   AF-A0A015L053-F1
#
_cell.length_a   1.000
_cell.length_b   1.000
_cell.length_c   1.000
_cell.angle_alpha   90.00
_cell.angle_beta   90.00
_cell.angle_gamma   90.00
#
_symmetry.space_group_name_H-M   'P 1'
#
loop_
_entity.id
_entity.type
_entity.pdbx_description
1 polymer ?
#
loop_
_entity_poly.entity_id
_entity_poly.type
_entity_poly.pdbx_seq_one_letter_code
_entity_poly.pdbx_strand_id
1 'polypeptide(L)'
;MWTDRQLPVLINERKNENDNFHELSGNMKHNFWKGLASKINLEFGTTYTGRQCKEKFNGLVQAYKKMQLYIEGKPKGRKSALGTKYYEEFSERFWEKRQTIYDIAHEINTTSHITTPSSLPLHSPICSPISPLRLHSSSSPTPLLHHSSPTPYRLRGSPSYYEIIEIE
;
A
#
# COMPACT_ATOMS: atom_id res chain seq x y z
N MET A 1 26.43 -8.12 15.29
CA MET A 1 26.00 -6.72 15.53
C MET A 1 26.37 -5.91 14.30
N TRP A 2 25.45 -5.08 13.78
CA TRP A 2 25.70 -4.29 12.57
C TRP A 2 26.70 -3.15 12.84
N THR A 3 27.72 -3.03 12.01
CA THR A 3 28.77 -2.00 12.16
C THR A 3 28.58 -0.84 11.19
N ASP A 4 29.27 0.26 11.48
CA ASP A 4 29.29 1.46 10.63
C ASP A 4 29.91 1.23 9.24
N ARG A 5 30.65 0.14 9.04
CA ARG A 5 31.18 -0.26 7.73
C ARG A 5 30.22 -1.15 6.94
N GLN A 6 29.40 -1.95 7.62
CA GLN A 6 28.44 -2.87 7.00
C GLN A 6 27.18 -2.15 6.50
N LEU A 7 26.71 -1.13 7.24
CA LEU A 7 25.47 -0.42 6.89
C LEU A 7 25.55 0.36 5.57
N PRO A 8 26.64 1.09 5.25
CA PRO A 8 26.79 1.72 3.94
C PRO A 8 26.69 0.74 2.78
N VAL A 9 27.25 -0.48 2.91
CA VAL A 9 27.13 -1.51 1.87
C VAL A 9 25.69 -1.94 1.67
N LEU A 10 24.95 -2.20 2.76
CA LEU A 10 23.52 -2.54 2.71
C LEU A 10 22.69 -1.42 2.04
N ILE A 11 22.97 -0.17 2.38
CA ILE A 11 22.23 1.00 1.89
C ILE A 11 22.54 1.24 0.42
N ASN A 12 23.83 1.30 0.06
CA ASN A 12 24.28 1.60 -1.30
C ASN A 12 23.84 0.52 -2.29
N GLU A 13 23.93 -0.76 -1.93
CA GLU A 13 23.47 -1.84 -2.80
C GLU A 13 21.97 -1.72 -3.06
N ARG A 14 21.19 -1.47 -1.99
CA ARG A 14 19.74 -1.27 -2.13
C ARG A 14 19.42 -0.02 -2.93
N LYS A 15 20.24 1.04 -2.87
CA LYS A 15 20.10 2.26 -3.68
C LYS A 15 20.37 1.98 -5.16
N ASN A 16 21.48 1.32 -5.46
CA ASN A 16 21.91 1.02 -6.84
C ASN A 16 20.97 0.06 -7.56
N GLU A 17 20.42 -0.92 -6.85
CA GLU A 17 19.50 -1.91 -7.41
C GLU A 17 18.02 -1.56 -7.15
N ASN A 18 17.69 -0.32 -6.77
CA ASN A 18 16.31 -0.01 -6.38
C ASN A 18 15.30 -0.25 -7.49
N ASP A 19 15.60 0.19 -8.71
CA ASP A 19 14.69 0.08 -9.83
C ASP A 19 14.45 -1.40 -10.16
N ASN A 20 15.53 -2.18 -10.32
CA ASN A 20 15.48 -3.64 -10.49
C ASN A 20 14.69 -4.32 -9.35
N PHE A 21 14.93 -3.93 -8.09
CA PHE A 21 14.27 -4.51 -6.93
C PHE A 21 12.74 -4.34 -6.97
N HIS A 22 12.25 -3.21 -7.48
CA HIS A 22 10.81 -2.96 -7.59
C HIS A 22 10.15 -3.75 -8.71
N GLU A 23 10.92 -4.14 -9.74
CA GLU A 23 10.47 -5.03 -10.81
C GLU A 23 10.42 -6.51 -10.38
N LEU A 24 11.22 -6.90 -9.38
CA LEU A 24 11.20 -8.28 -8.87
C LEU A 24 9.84 -8.64 -8.28
N SER A 25 9.38 -9.87 -8.54
CA SER A 25 8.16 -10.45 -7.96
C SER A 25 8.46 -11.71 -7.14
N GLY A 26 7.58 -12.02 -6.19
CA GLY A 26 7.62 -13.26 -5.40
C GLY A 26 8.99 -13.60 -4.82
N ASN A 27 9.48 -14.79 -5.15
CA ASN A 27 10.73 -15.35 -4.63
C ASN A 27 11.99 -14.58 -5.09
N MET A 28 11.91 -13.76 -6.13
CA MET A 28 13.08 -13.02 -6.60
C MET A 28 13.52 -11.94 -5.61
N LYS A 29 12.57 -11.28 -4.91
CA LYS A 29 12.92 -10.36 -3.82
C LYS A 29 13.63 -11.08 -2.68
N HIS A 30 13.26 -12.34 -2.39
CA HIS A 30 13.95 -13.15 -1.38
C HIS A 30 15.40 -13.43 -1.83
N ASN A 31 15.60 -13.79 -3.09
CA ASN A 31 16.93 -14.04 -3.66
C ASN A 31 17.81 -12.79 -3.65
N PHE A 32 17.25 -11.61 -3.95
CA PHE A 32 17.95 -10.33 -3.83
C PHE A 32 18.54 -10.15 -2.42
N TRP A 33 17.70 -10.28 -1.37
CA TRP A 33 18.17 -10.12 0.00
C TRP A 33 19.20 -11.18 0.38
N LYS A 34 19.05 -12.41 -0.10
CA LYS A 34 20.02 -13.49 0.11
C LYS A 34 21.36 -13.15 -0.55
N GLY A 35 21.36 -12.65 -1.79
CA GLY A 35 22.56 -12.22 -2.51
C GLY A 35 23.27 -11.08 -1.79
N LEU A 36 22.52 -10.06 -1.36
CA LEU A 36 23.05 -8.94 -0.59
C LEU A 36 23.66 -9.39 0.74
N ALA A 37 23.02 -10.34 1.44
CA ALA A 37 23.59 -10.95 2.64
C ALA A 37 24.91 -11.68 2.35
N SER A 38 24.97 -12.47 1.27
CA SER A 38 26.20 -13.14 0.83
C SER A 38 27.33 -12.15 0.55
N LYS A 39 27.03 -11.01 -0.10
CA LYS A 39 28.00 -9.95 -0.37
C LYS A 39 28.61 -9.39 0.92
N ILE A 40 27.77 -8.98 1.88
CA ILE A 40 28.22 -8.45 3.17
C ILE A 40 29.01 -9.52 3.95
N ASN A 41 28.54 -10.76 3.93
CA ASN A 41 29.22 -11.86 4.63
C ASN A 41 30.61 -12.13 4.06
N LEU A 42 30.75 -12.12 2.74
CA LEU A 42 32.03 -12.30 2.07
C LEU A 42 33.01 -11.18 2.41
N GLU A 43 32.53 -9.93 2.42
CA GLU A 43 33.36 -8.75 2.67
C GLU A 43 33.79 -8.60 4.14
N PHE A 44 32.91 -8.94 5.09
CA PHE A 44 33.13 -8.65 6.52
C PHE A 44 33.28 -9.89 7.40
N GLY A 45 33.30 -11.10 6.83
CA GLY A 45 33.37 -12.36 7.59
C GLY A 45 32.16 -12.58 8.51
N THR A 46 30.98 -12.07 8.13
CA THR A 46 29.74 -12.21 8.91
C THR A 46 28.91 -13.41 8.45
N THR A 47 27.82 -13.69 9.18
CA THR A 47 26.89 -14.79 8.89
C THR A 47 25.44 -14.31 8.82
N TYR A 48 25.21 -13.13 8.24
CA TYR A 48 23.87 -12.59 8.07
C TYR A 48 23.05 -13.41 7.06
N THR A 49 21.75 -13.47 7.31
CA THR A 49 20.76 -14.02 6.38
C THR A 49 20.11 -12.91 5.58
N GLY A 50 19.51 -13.24 4.42
CA GLY A 50 18.73 -12.27 3.65
C GLY A 50 17.58 -11.66 4.46
N ARG A 51 16.94 -12.45 5.32
CA ARG A 51 15.92 -11.96 6.24
C ARG A 51 16.46 -10.87 7.17
N GLN A 52 17.64 -11.07 7.75
CA GLN A 52 18.28 -10.06 8.63
C GLN A 52 18.64 -8.79 7.87
N CYS A 53 19.09 -8.89 6.62
CA CYS A 53 19.37 -7.72 5.78
C CYS A 53 18.08 -6.92 5.49
N LYS A 54 17.00 -7.62 5.11
CA LYS A 54 15.68 -7.01 4.88
C LYS A 54 15.16 -6.31 6.13
N GLU A 55 15.16 -7.00 7.27
CA GLU A 55 14.70 -6.45 8.55
C GLU A 55 15.53 -5.23 8.96
N LYS A 56 16.86 -5.30 8.78
CA LYS A 56 17.74 -4.18 9.08
C LYS A 56 17.46 -2.98 8.21
N PHE A 57 17.34 -3.17 6.89
CA PHE A 57 17.02 -2.10 5.95
C PHE A 57 15.67 -1.45 6.27
N ASN A 58 14.63 -2.26 6.51
CA ASN A 58 13.32 -1.75 6.93
C ASN A 58 13.39 -0.96 8.24
N GLY A 59 14.25 -1.38 9.18
CA GLY A 59 14.52 -0.64 10.41
C GLY A 59 15.13 0.75 10.15
N LEU A 60 16.01 0.88 9.16
CA LEU A 60 16.58 2.17 8.74
C LEU A 60 15.51 3.07 8.13
N VAL A 61 14.68 2.55 7.23
CA VAL A 61 13.53 3.28 6.66
C VAL A 61 12.58 3.78 7.77
N GLN A 62 12.29 2.93 8.76
CA GLN A 62 11.46 3.33 9.90
C GLN A 62 12.14 4.38 10.79
N ALA A 63 13.46 4.29 10.99
CA ALA A 63 14.21 5.29 11.74
C ALA A 63 14.15 6.66 11.04
N TYR A 64 14.30 6.70 9.72
CA TYR A 64 14.08 7.89 8.91
C TYR A 64 12.66 8.45 9.09
N LYS A 65 11.62 7.62 8.92
CA LYS A 65 10.22 8.07 9.08
C LYS A 65 9.94 8.66 10.47
N LYS A 66 10.50 8.07 11.52
CA LYS A 66 10.38 8.60 12.91
C LYS A 66 11.17 9.88 13.12
N MET A 67 12.32 10.05 12.47
CA MET A 67 13.08 11.30 12.46
C MET A 67 12.31 12.41 11.74
N GLN A 68 11.70 12.11 10.60
CA GLN A 68 10.91 13.08 9.84
C GLN A 68 9.77 13.64 10.69
N LEU A 69 9.00 12.76 11.36
CA LEU A 69 7.96 13.18 12.32
C LEU A 69 8.53 13.99 13.50
N TYR A 70 9.73 13.66 13.98
CA TYR A 70 10.39 14.42 15.05
C TYR A 70 10.74 15.84 14.63
N ILE A 71 11.29 16.02 13.42
CA ILE A 71 11.64 17.32 12.85
C ILE A 71 10.38 18.16 12.59
N GLU A 72 9.29 17.53 12.14
CA GLU A 72 8.00 18.17 11.94
C GLU A 72 7.23 18.49 13.24
N GLY A 73 7.75 18.10 14.41
CA GLY A 73 7.07 18.29 15.70
C GLY A 73 5.81 17.43 15.89
N LYS A 74 5.65 16.36 15.10
CA LYS A 74 4.48 15.49 15.10
C LYS A 74 4.56 14.40 16.18
N PRO A 75 3.40 13.94 16.70
CA PRO A 75 3.37 12.82 17.64
C PRO A 75 3.98 11.56 17.01
N LYS A 76 4.53 10.66 17.85
CA LYS A 76 5.26 9.44 17.45
C LYS A 76 6.63 9.69 16.79
N GLY A 77 7.04 10.94 16.61
CA GLY A 77 8.41 11.30 16.24
C GLY A 77 9.42 10.83 17.28
N ARG A 78 10.58 10.36 16.83
CA ARG A 78 11.67 9.94 17.72
C ARG A 78 13.02 10.19 17.08
N LYS A 79 13.90 10.87 17.82
CA LYS A 79 15.32 10.96 17.48
C LYS A 79 16.03 9.64 17.79
N SER A 80 16.79 9.12 16.83
CA SER A 80 17.61 7.91 17.02
C SER A 80 19.00 8.11 16.43
N ALA A 81 20.00 7.38 16.93
CA ALA A 81 21.37 7.48 16.44
C ALA A 81 21.46 7.12 14.93
N LEU A 82 20.89 5.99 14.53
CA LEU A 82 20.84 5.57 13.12
C LEU A 82 20.03 6.55 12.26
N GLY A 83 18.87 6.98 12.77
CA GLY A 83 18.03 7.94 12.06
C GLY A 83 18.72 9.29 11.87
N THR A 84 19.52 9.74 12.83
CA THR A 84 20.31 10.98 12.71
C THR A 84 21.45 10.78 11.70
N LYS A 85 22.15 9.65 11.78
CA LYS A 85 23.33 9.37 10.95
C LYS A 85 23.01 9.23 9.46
N TYR A 86 21.88 8.61 9.12
CA TYR A 86 21.48 8.34 7.74
C TYR A 86 20.30 9.21 7.29
N TYR A 87 19.97 10.28 8.02
CA TYR A 87 18.79 11.10 7.73
C TYR A 87 18.83 11.69 6.31
N GLU A 88 19.94 12.36 5.99
CA GLU A 88 20.12 13.06 4.71
C GLU A 88 20.05 12.10 3.54
N GLU A 89 20.78 10.98 3.60
CA GLU A 89 20.76 9.96 2.55
C GLU A 89 19.36 9.37 2.35
N PHE A 90 18.61 9.16 3.42
CA PHE A 90 17.23 8.68 3.31
C PHE A 90 16.23 9.79 2.92
N SER A 91 16.58 11.07 3.03
CA SER A 91 15.67 12.15 2.61
C SER A 91 15.41 12.17 1.11
N GLU A 92 16.32 11.59 0.31
CA GLU A 92 16.17 11.38 -1.13
C GLU A 92 15.14 10.30 -1.49
N ARG A 93 14.63 9.55 -0.50
CA ARG A 93 13.60 8.51 -0.69
C ARG A 93 13.96 7.44 -1.72
N PHE A 94 15.25 7.17 -1.90
CA PHE A 94 15.76 6.26 -2.92
C PHE A 94 15.19 4.83 -2.88
N TRP A 95 14.60 4.40 -1.74
CA TRP A 95 13.99 3.06 -1.61
C TRP A 95 12.56 2.99 -2.15
N GLU A 96 11.94 4.13 -2.44
CA GLU A 96 10.59 4.20 -2.99
C GLU A 96 10.61 3.78 -4.47
N LYS A 97 9.48 3.27 -4.96
CA LYS A 97 9.35 2.96 -6.39
C LYS A 97 9.27 4.27 -7.14
N ARG A 98 10.07 4.45 -8.20
CA ARG A 98 9.92 5.62 -9.07
C ARG A 98 8.53 5.59 -9.70
N GLN A 99 7.85 6.72 -9.67
CA GLN A 99 6.60 6.87 -10.41
C GLN A 99 6.92 6.88 -11.91
N THR A 100 6.14 6.13 -12.67
CA THR A 100 6.19 6.18 -14.14
C THR A 100 5.33 7.32 -14.66
N ILE A 101 5.55 7.70 -15.92
CA ILE A 101 4.69 8.68 -16.60
C ILE A 101 3.20 8.27 -16.58
N TYR A 102 2.93 6.97 -16.59
CA TYR A 102 1.57 6.43 -16.55
C TYR A 102 0.95 6.58 -15.16
N ASP A 103 1.75 6.36 -14.10
CA ASP A 103 1.30 6.57 -12.72
C ASP A 103 0.93 8.04 -12.49
N ILE A 104 1.77 8.96 -12.98
CA ILE A 104 1.55 10.41 -12.88
C ILE A 104 0.29 10.81 -13.67
N ALA A 105 0.16 10.35 -14.92
CA ALA A 105 -1.01 10.66 -15.75
C ALA A 105 -2.32 10.12 -15.14
N HIS A 106 -2.28 8.90 -14.58
CA HIS A 106 -3.42 8.31 -13.88
C HIS A 106 -3.82 9.13 -12.63
N GLU A 107 -2.84 9.57 -11.83
CA GLU A 107 -3.08 10.40 -10.65
C GLU A 107 -3.69 11.76 -11.01
N ILE A 108 -3.19 12.43 -12.05
CA ILE A 108 -3.73 13.72 -12.54
C ILE A 108 -5.19 13.56 -12.98
N ASN A 109 -5.49 12.53 -13.77
CA ASN A 109 -6.85 12.28 -14.25
C ASN A 109 -7.79 11.98 -13.08
N THR A 110 -7.36 11.15 -12.12
CA THR A 110 -8.17 10.79 -10.96
C THR A 110 -8.40 11.97 -10.01
N THR A 111 -7.39 12.80 -9.77
CA THR A 111 -7.48 13.97 -8.89
C THR A 111 -8.36 15.07 -9.48
N SER A 112 -8.33 15.24 -10.81
CA SER A 112 -9.16 16.20 -11.53
C SER A 112 -10.66 15.89 -11.40
N HIS A 113 -11.04 14.61 -11.25
CA HIS A 113 -12.44 14.22 -11.05
C HIS A 113 -12.97 14.43 -9.62
N ILE A 114 -12.09 14.64 -8.62
CA ILE A 114 -12.51 14.86 -7.22
C ILE A 114 -12.83 16.34 -6.95
N THR A 115 -12.32 17.28 -7.77
CA THR A 115 -12.63 18.71 -7.63
C THR A 115 -13.71 19.13 -8.63
N THR A 116 -14.89 18.51 -8.54
CA THR A 116 -16.10 19.14 -9.10
C THR A 116 -16.76 19.91 -7.96
N PRO A 117 -16.74 21.26 -7.96
CA PRO A 117 -17.55 22.02 -7.01
C PRO A 117 -19.02 21.73 -7.36
N SER A 118 -19.73 21.11 -6.42
CA SER A 118 -21.19 20.99 -6.47
C SER A 118 -21.75 22.41 -6.59
N SER A 119 -22.19 22.75 -7.79
CA SER A 119 -22.95 23.96 -8.08
C SER A 119 -24.26 23.90 -7.30
N LEU A 120 -24.37 24.80 -6.33
CA LEU A 120 -25.61 25.13 -5.62
C LEU A 120 -26.75 25.42 -6.61
N PRO A 121 -27.98 24.94 -6.36
CA PRO A 121 -29.17 25.65 -6.79
C PRO A 121 -29.57 26.64 -5.69
N LEU A 122 -29.62 27.92 -6.06
CA LEU A 122 -30.27 28.99 -5.31
C LEU A 122 -31.78 28.72 -5.10
N HIS A 123 -32.29 29.28 -4.00
CA HIS A 123 -33.67 29.61 -3.67
C HIS A 123 -34.61 28.55 -3.03
N SER A 124 -34.93 28.81 -1.76
CA SER A 124 -36.22 28.58 -1.10
C SER A 124 -36.83 29.96 -0.76
N PRO A 125 -38.07 30.13 -0.22
CA PRO A 125 -39.17 29.20 0.11
C PRO A 125 -40.56 29.71 -0.42
N ILE A 126 -41.70 29.03 -0.10
CA ILE A 126 -43.01 29.65 0.25
C ILE A 126 -43.96 28.59 0.85
N CYS A 127 -44.69 29.02 1.89
CA CYS A 127 -45.60 28.30 2.80
C CYS A 127 -46.98 27.89 2.22
N SER A 128 -47.48 26.71 2.66
CA SER A 128 -48.81 26.32 3.25
C SER A 128 -50.15 26.73 2.59
N PRO A 129 -51.35 26.09 2.85
CA PRO A 129 -51.81 25.26 4.01
C PRO A 129 -52.54 23.91 3.66
N ILE A 130 -52.54 22.84 4.50
CA ILE A 130 -53.50 22.41 5.57
C ILE A 130 -55.01 22.51 5.14
N SER A 131 -55.77 21.43 4.86
CA SER A 131 -56.48 20.44 5.76
C SER A 131 -57.55 19.65 4.93
N PRO A 132 -58.38 18.68 5.45
CA PRO A 132 -58.19 17.60 6.44
C PRO A 132 -58.84 16.23 6.07
N LEU A 133 -58.44 15.18 6.82
CA LEU A 133 -59.18 14.00 7.34
C LEU A 133 -60.15 13.16 6.46
N ARG A 134 -59.85 11.85 6.34
CA ARG A 134 -60.86 10.79 6.49
C ARG A 134 -60.24 9.49 7.05
N LEU A 135 -60.52 9.24 8.33
CA LEU A 135 -60.37 7.92 8.99
C LEU A 135 -61.40 6.96 8.40
N HIS A 136 -61.03 5.70 8.11
CA HIS A 136 -61.85 4.53 8.45
C HIS A 136 -60.92 3.31 8.65
N SER A 137 -61.03 2.70 9.84
CA SER A 137 -60.55 1.39 10.27
C SER A 137 -61.04 0.27 9.32
N SER A 138 -60.56 -0.98 9.29
CA SER A 138 -60.01 -1.87 10.32
C SER A 138 -59.52 -3.18 9.66
N SER A 139 -58.87 -4.02 10.48
CA SER A 139 -58.85 -5.50 10.43
C SER A 139 -57.69 -6.20 9.69
N SER A 140 -56.71 -6.68 10.48
CA SER A 140 -55.96 -7.92 10.19
C SER A 140 -56.85 -9.15 10.51
N PRO A 141 -56.52 -10.38 10.03
CA PRO A 141 -55.45 -11.18 10.63
C PRO A 141 -54.62 -12.03 9.65
N THR A 142 -53.41 -12.39 10.11
CA THR A 142 -52.46 -13.38 9.57
C THR A 142 -52.99 -14.81 9.65
N PRO A 143 -52.48 -15.76 8.83
CA PRO A 143 -51.61 -16.84 9.37
C PRO A 143 -50.40 -17.13 8.44
N LEU A 144 -49.18 -17.23 8.97
CA LEU A 144 -48.46 -18.42 9.47
C LEU A 144 -47.90 -19.40 8.42
N LEU A 145 -46.58 -19.61 8.54
CA LEU A 145 -45.77 -20.82 8.20
C LEU A 145 -45.44 -20.99 6.69
N HIS A 146 -44.26 -21.44 6.25
CA HIS A 146 -43.14 -22.15 6.86
C HIS A 146 -42.01 -22.24 5.79
N HIS A 147 -40.75 -22.47 6.21
CA HIS A 147 -39.65 -23.08 5.40
C HIS A 147 -39.08 -22.24 4.23
N SER A 148 -37.81 -22.27 3.82
CA SER A 148 -36.54 -22.84 4.26
C SER A 148 -35.49 -22.23 3.30
N SER A 149 -34.30 -21.87 3.77
CA SER A 149 -33.16 -21.63 2.89
C SER A 149 -32.78 -22.91 2.15
N PRO A 150 -32.31 -22.79 0.90
CA PRO A 150 -30.94 -23.27 0.64
C PRO A 150 -30.17 -22.42 -0.38
N THR A 151 -28.96 -21.98 -0.01
CA THR A 151 -27.83 -21.90 -0.96
C THR A 151 -27.42 -23.33 -1.32
N PRO A 152 -27.06 -23.69 -2.57
CA PRO A 152 -25.73 -23.29 -3.09
C PRO A 152 -25.60 -23.25 -4.63
N TYR A 153 -24.78 -22.34 -5.17
CA TYR A 153 -24.10 -22.60 -6.44
C TYR A 153 -22.63 -22.16 -6.40
N ARG A 154 -21.75 -23.16 -6.32
CA ARG A 154 -20.36 -23.09 -6.77
C ARG A 154 -20.38 -23.00 -8.30
N LEU A 155 -19.82 -21.92 -8.86
CA LEU A 155 -19.40 -21.93 -10.26
C LEU A 155 -17.93 -22.36 -10.35
N ARG A 156 -17.81 -23.59 -10.88
CA ARG A 156 -16.65 -24.28 -11.40
C ARG A 156 -16.04 -23.45 -12.55
N GLY A 157 -14.71 -23.48 -12.65
CA GLY A 157 -13.91 -22.58 -13.47
C GLY A 157 -14.00 -22.72 -14.98
N SER A 158 -13.20 -21.89 -15.65
CA SER A 158 -12.96 -21.86 -17.09
C SER A 158 -11.70 -21.01 -17.38
N PRO A 159 -11.03 -21.20 -18.52
CA PRO A 159 -9.62 -21.62 -18.53
C PRO A 159 -8.60 -20.55 -18.93
N SER A 160 -7.34 -20.87 -18.64
CA SER A 160 -6.11 -20.25 -19.15
C SER A 160 -6.10 -20.19 -20.68
N TYR A 161 -5.80 -19.03 -21.25
CA TYR A 161 -5.64 -18.83 -22.69
C TYR A 161 -4.17 -18.54 -23.01
N TYR A 162 -3.69 -19.20 -24.07
CA TYR A 162 -2.34 -19.21 -24.66
C TYR A 162 -1.32 -20.20 -24.07
N GLU A 163 -1.60 -21.47 -24.25
CA GLU A 163 -0.58 -22.47 -24.53
C GLU A 163 -0.86 -23.05 -25.93
N ILE A 164 0.22 -23.30 -26.69
CA ILE A 164 0.33 -24.02 -27.97
C ILE A 164 0.12 -23.20 -29.26
N ILE A 165 1.25 -22.83 -29.89
CA ILE A 165 1.56 -23.23 -31.29
C ILE A 165 3.06 -23.59 -31.35
N GLU A 166 3.36 -24.89 -31.28
CA GLU A 166 4.53 -25.50 -31.91
C GLU A 166 4.04 -26.13 -33.23
N ILE A 167 4.67 -25.84 -34.37
CA ILE A 167 4.83 -26.78 -35.49
C ILE A 167 6.16 -26.46 -36.21
N GLU A 168 7.06 -27.44 -36.13
CA GLU A 168 8.12 -27.88 -37.06
C GLU A 168 9.16 -26.89 -37.64
#